data_AF-A0A7C0YUV8-F1
#
_entry.id   AF-A0A7C0YUV8-F1
#
_cell.length_a   1.000
_cell.length_b   1.000
_cell.length_c   1.000
_cell.angle_alpha   90.00
_cell.angle_beta   90.00
_cell.angle_gamma   90.00
#
_symmetry.space_group_name_H-M   'P 1'
#
loop_
_entity.id
_entity.type
_entity.pdbx_description
1 polymer ?
#
loop_
_entity_poly.entity_id
_entity_poly.type
_entity_poly.pdbx_seq_one_letter_code
_entity_poly.pdbx_strand_id
1 'polypeptide(L)'
;MAKGETKWHMVEEAQALEFAVGRGSQPQDLTVEVGEIAIGHGRTTIIAGPCAVEDRASFSEIARELHSLGIGLIRANLFKF
;
A
#
# COMPACT_ATOMS: atom_id res chain seq x y z
N MET A 1 -13.02 31.70 -50.51
CA MET A 1 -13.78 31.23 -49.33
C MET A 1 -13.09 29.99 -48.81
N ALA A 2 -12.49 30.11 -47.64
CA ALA A 2 -11.66 29.09 -47.03
C ALA A 2 -12.53 28.01 -46.36
N LYS A 3 -12.14 26.75 -46.50
CA LYS A 3 -12.41 25.70 -45.49
C LYS A 3 -11.14 24.86 -45.39
N GLY A 4 -10.24 25.32 -44.52
CA GLY A 4 -9.09 24.54 -44.10
C GLY A 4 -9.57 23.34 -43.29
N GLU A 5 -9.15 22.15 -43.70
CA GLU A 5 -9.38 20.93 -42.96
C GLU A 5 -8.48 20.95 -41.72
N THR A 6 -9.09 21.21 -40.57
CA THR A 6 -8.40 21.13 -39.29
C THR A 6 -8.09 19.66 -39.00
N LYS A 7 -6.89 19.23 -39.37
CA LYS A 7 -6.31 17.96 -38.94
C LYS A 7 -5.98 18.09 -37.45
N TRP A 8 -6.81 17.48 -36.61
CA TRP A 8 -6.53 17.36 -35.19
C TRP A 8 -5.34 16.41 -34.99
N HIS A 9 -4.14 16.98 -34.84
CA HIS A 9 -3.00 16.27 -34.27
C HIS A 9 -3.08 16.40 -32.75
N MET A 10 -3.77 15.46 -32.10
CA MET A 10 -3.79 15.25 -30.65
C MET A 10 -3.89 13.73 -30.49
N VAL A 11 -2.98 12.99 -29.87
CA VAL A 11 -2.24 13.24 -28.63
C VAL A 11 -0.91 12.47 -28.63
N GLU A 12 0.23 13.17 -28.74
CA GLU A 12 1.54 12.62 -28.32
C GLU A 12 1.87 12.98 -26.85
N GLU A 13 0.93 13.61 -26.13
CA GLU A 13 1.07 13.99 -24.72
C GLU A 13 0.33 13.05 -23.74
N ALA A 14 -0.29 11.97 -24.22
CA ALA A 14 -1.01 11.04 -23.35
C ALA A 14 -0.09 10.09 -22.54
N GLN A 15 1.22 10.05 -22.85
CA GLN A 15 2.18 9.22 -22.11
C GLN A 15 2.67 9.85 -20.81
N ALA A 16 2.26 11.08 -20.47
CA ALA A 16 2.75 11.82 -19.30
C ALA A 16 1.73 11.97 -18.15
N LEU A 17 0.60 11.26 -18.19
CA LEU A 17 -0.50 11.42 -17.21
C LEU A 17 -0.96 10.11 -16.56
N GLU A 18 -0.10 9.08 -16.53
CA GLU A 18 -0.43 7.90 -15.74
C GLU A 18 0.04 8.05 -14.29
N PHE A 19 -0.85 7.79 -13.34
CA PHE A 19 -0.50 7.80 -11.92
C PHE A 19 0.56 6.73 -11.66
N ALA A 20 1.60 7.07 -10.89
CA ALA A 20 2.68 6.12 -10.54
C ALA A 20 2.19 4.84 -9.83
N VAL A 21 0.99 4.88 -9.24
CA VAL A 21 0.34 3.73 -8.58
C VAL A 21 -0.65 2.98 -9.50
N GLY A 22 -0.84 3.45 -10.73
CA GLY A 22 -1.74 2.86 -11.72
C GLY A 22 -1.12 1.67 -12.44
N ARG A 23 -1.96 0.74 -12.91
CA ARG A 23 -1.49 -0.48 -13.58
C ARG A 23 -0.91 -0.26 -14.98
N GLY A 24 -1.20 0.83 -15.69
CA GLY A 24 -0.46 1.12 -16.93
C GLY A 24 0.97 1.61 -16.67
N SER A 25 1.25 2.17 -15.47
CA SER A 25 2.61 2.43 -15.00
C SER A 25 3.30 1.17 -14.47
N GLN A 26 2.58 0.29 -13.77
CA GLN A 26 3.10 -1.00 -13.30
C GLN A 26 2.07 -2.13 -13.47
N PRO A 27 2.14 -2.91 -14.57
CA PRO A 27 1.16 -3.95 -14.86
C PRO A 27 1.15 -5.11 -13.84
N GLN A 28 2.35 -5.51 -13.39
CA GLN A 28 2.55 -6.57 -12.41
C GLN A 28 2.20 -6.15 -10.99
N ASP A 29 1.78 -7.10 -10.17
CA ASP A 29 1.54 -6.84 -8.74
C ASP A 29 2.84 -6.44 -8.03
N LEU A 30 2.74 -5.43 -7.17
CA LEU A 30 3.82 -5.04 -6.27
C LEU A 30 3.72 -5.87 -4.98
N THR A 31 4.83 -6.51 -4.62
CA THR A 31 5.00 -7.12 -3.29
C THR A 31 5.91 -6.21 -2.48
N VAL A 32 5.46 -5.85 -1.28
CA VAL A 32 6.20 -5.01 -0.33
C VAL A 32 6.74 -5.90 0.77
N GLU A 33 8.06 -5.92 0.91
CA GLU A 33 8.75 -6.68 1.96
C GLU A 33 8.86 -5.86 3.25
N VAL A 34 8.40 -6.43 4.36
CA VAL A 34 8.53 -5.87 5.71
C VAL A 34 9.24 -6.90 6.59
N GLY A 35 10.55 -6.76 6.74
CA GLY A 35 11.37 -7.79 7.38
C GLY A 35 11.31 -9.10 6.58
N GLU A 36 10.81 -10.16 7.19
CA GLU A 36 10.63 -11.47 6.56
C GLU A 36 9.23 -11.67 5.94
N ILE A 37 8.38 -10.63 5.96
CA ILE A 37 6.97 -10.73 5.58
C ILE A 37 6.72 -10.01 4.25
N ALA A 38 6.35 -10.79 3.24
CA ALA A 38 5.93 -10.33 1.93
C ALA A 38 4.43 -9.94 1.93
N ILE A 39 4.13 -8.65 1.77
CA ILE A 39 2.77 -8.12 1.62
C ILE A 39 2.47 -7.91 0.14
N GLY A 40 1.60 -8.74 -0.42
CA GLY A 40 1.27 -8.67 -1.85
C GLY A 40 0.78 -10.01 -2.37
N HIS A 41 0.81 -10.13 -3.69
CA HIS A 41 0.34 -11.25 -4.50
C HIS A 41 0.16 -12.60 -3.78
N GLY A 42 -1.07 -13.12 -3.78
CA GLY A 42 -1.37 -14.50 -3.38
C GLY A 42 -1.33 -14.82 -1.88
N ARG A 43 -1.07 -13.84 -1.00
CA ARG A 43 -1.07 -14.04 0.46
C ARG A 43 -1.91 -12.98 1.17
N THR A 44 -2.78 -13.43 2.07
CA THR A 44 -3.49 -12.54 3.00
C THR A 44 -2.60 -12.28 4.20
N THR A 45 -2.23 -11.03 4.44
CA THR A 45 -1.45 -10.62 5.61
C THR A 45 -2.37 -9.99 6.66
N ILE A 46 -2.27 -10.44 7.91
CA ILE A 46 -2.99 -9.88 9.05
C ILE A 46 -2.05 -8.95 9.81
N ILE A 47 -2.51 -7.73 10.09
CA ILE A 47 -1.86 -6.77 10.99
C ILE A 47 -2.83 -6.45 12.12
N ALA A 48 -2.50 -6.88 13.33
CA ALA A 48 -3.35 -6.73 14.51
C ALA A 48 -2.60 -6.02 15.63
N GLY A 49 -3.29 -5.56 16.67
CA GLY A 49 -2.68 -4.90 17.82
C GLY A 49 -3.57 -3.82 18.43
N PRO A 50 -3.12 -3.20 19.52
CA PRO A 50 -3.95 -2.28 20.29
C PRO A 50 -4.22 -0.98 19.53
N CYS A 51 -5.27 -0.28 19.95
CA CYS A 51 -5.64 1.00 19.36
C CYS A 51 -4.60 2.11 19.67
N ALA A 52 -4.01 2.11 20.88
CA ALA A 52 -2.87 2.94 21.26
C ALA A 52 -1.83 2.11 21.98
N VAL A 53 -0.59 2.61 22.01
CA VAL A 53 0.38 2.18 23.02
C VAL A 53 0.01 2.86 24.33
N GLU A 54 -0.32 2.07 25.34
CA GLU A 54 -0.68 2.55 26.68
C GLU A 54 0.48 2.40 27.65
N ASP A 55 1.12 1.22 27.66
CA ASP A 55 2.34 0.95 28.41
C ASP A 55 3.14 -0.20 27.78
N ARG A 56 4.36 -0.42 28.29
CA ARG A 56 5.27 -1.44 27.75
C ARG A 56 4.81 -2.86 28.04
N ALA A 57 4.23 -3.12 29.21
CA ALA A 57 3.88 -4.47 29.65
C ALA A 57 2.71 -5.01 28.82
N SER A 58 1.61 -4.25 28.76
CA SER A 58 0.43 -4.59 27.96
C SER A 58 0.77 -4.72 26.47
N PHE A 59 1.56 -3.80 25.91
CA PHE A 59 2.02 -3.90 24.53
C PHE A 59 2.84 -5.19 24.27
N SER A 60 3.74 -5.54 25.19
CA SER A 60 4.58 -6.74 25.08
C SER A 60 3.79 -8.03 25.21
N GLU A 61 2.73 -8.04 26.04
CA GLU A 61 1.82 -9.17 26.20
C GLU A 61 1.05 -9.42 24.90
N ILE A 62 0.40 -8.39 24.36
CA ILE A 62 -0.33 -8.47 23.08
C ILE A 62 0.60 -8.92 21.95
N ALA A 63 1.83 -8.39 21.88
CA ALA A 63 2.78 -8.81 20.86
C ALA A 63 3.10 -10.30 20.92
N ARG A 64 3.25 -10.89 22.12
CA ARG A 64 3.49 -12.32 22.29
C ARG A 64 2.28 -13.15 21.89
N GLU A 65 1.08 -12.72 22.24
CA GLU A 65 -0.16 -13.40 21.85
C GLU A 65 -0.36 -13.39 20.34
N LEU A 66 -0.17 -12.25 19.68
CA LEU A 66 -0.26 -12.17 18.22
C LEU A 66 0.79 -13.05 17.54
N HIS A 67 2.02 -13.04 18.04
CA HIS A 67 3.08 -13.89 17.52
C HIS A 67 2.76 -15.39 17.68
N SER A 68 2.15 -15.81 18.79
CA SER A 68 1.74 -17.21 19.00
C SER A 68 0.62 -17.66 18.06
N LEU A 69 -0.18 -16.72 17.55
CA LEU A 69 -1.20 -16.93 16.51
C LEU A 69 -0.63 -16.90 15.08
N GLY A 70 0.69 -16.74 14.91
CA GLY A 70 1.34 -16.64 13.61
C GLY A 70 1.23 -15.27 12.95
N ILE A 71 0.83 -14.24 13.70
CA ILE A 71 0.77 -12.86 13.20
C ILE A 71 2.15 -12.23 13.39
N GLY A 72 2.82 -11.96 12.27
CA GLY A 72 4.18 -11.39 12.27
C GLY A 72 4.26 -9.86 12.23
N LEU A 73 3.13 -9.16 12.12
CA LEU A 73 3.06 -7.69 12.10
C LEU A 73 2.12 -7.17 13.19
N ILE A 74 2.60 -6.23 13.99
CA ILE A 74 1.82 -5.56 15.04
C ILE A 74 1.57 -4.09 14.68
N ARG A 75 0.32 -3.62 14.85
CA ARG A 75 -0.03 -2.19 14.78
C ARG A 75 -0.26 -1.60 16.17
N ALA A 76 0.12 -0.35 16.38
CA ALA A 76 -0.28 0.46 17.52
C ALA A 76 -0.05 1.94 17.23
N ASN A 77 -0.93 2.83 17.73
CA ASN A 77 -0.75 4.27 17.57
C ASN A 77 0.00 4.87 18.77
N LEU A 78 1.00 5.73 18.51
CA LEU A 78 1.63 6.58 19.54
C LEU A 78 0.96 7.95 19.66
N PHE A 79 0.31 8.43 18.60
CA PHE A 79 -0.34 9.73 18.55
C PHE A 79 -1.84 9.54 18.33
N LYS A 80 -2.65 10.09 19.23
CA LYS A 80 -4.12 10.16 19.14
C LYS A 80 -4.54 11.60 19.41
N PHE A 81 -5.52 12.09 18.65
CA PHE A 81 -6.13 13.40 18.83
C PHE A 81 -7.13 13.40 19.99
#